data_AF-A0A350CDU4-F1
#
_entry.id   AF-A0A350CDU4-F1
#
_cell.length_a   1.000
_cell.length_b   1.000
_cell.length_c   1.000
_cell.angle_alpha   90.00
_cell.angle_beta   90.00
_cell.angle_gamma   90.00
#
_symmetry.space_group_name_H-M   'P 1'
#
loop_
_entity.id
_entity.type
_entity.pdbx_description
1 polymer ?
#
loop_
_entity_poly.entity_id
_entity_poly.type
_entity_poly.pdbx_seq_one_letter_code
_entity_poly.pdbx_strand_id
1 'polypeptide(L)'
;ILSQLDTMLEGSETGQLGLQNLRDLFACTSQCGWPDGRVVLDVSIARGLDYYTGTIYETILGDLPGIGSVCSGGRYDNLAELFTAQPLPGVGASLGLDRMLAALEELGRTRKTSTPAPV
;
A
#
# COMPACT_ATOMS: atom_id res chain seq x y z
N ILE A 1 9.77 7.75 -14.54
CA ILE A 1 8.53 6.95 -14.53
C ILE A 1 7.31 7.84 -14.77
N LEU A 2 6.96 8.77 -13.87
CA LEU A 2 5.78 9.64 -14.06
C LEU A 2 5.75 10.36 -15.42
N SER A 3 6.88 10.91 -15.87
CA SER A 3 7.00 11.56 -17.19
C SER A 3 6.83 10.62 -18.40
N GLN A 4 7.12 9.33 -18.24
CA GLN A 4 6.89 8.33 -19.30
C GLN A 4 5.40 7.96 -19.35
N LEU A 5 4.74 7.94 -18.19
CA LEU A 5 3.29 7.66 -18.10
C LEU A 5 2.45 8.77 -18.72
N ASP A 6 2.89 10.03 -18.68
CA ASP A 6 2.22 11.15 -19.37
C ASP A 6 1.93 10.83 -20.83
N THR A 7 2.96 10.38 -21.56
CA THR A 7 2.85 10.03 -22.97
C THR A 7 2.04 8.75 -23.17
N MET A 8 2.22 7.75 -22.30
CA MET A 8 1.49 6.48 -22.42
C MET A 8 -0.01 6.60 -22.15
N LEU A 9 -0.42 7.54 -21.32
CA LEU A 9 -1.81 7.79 -20.92
C LEU A 9 -2.40 9.01 -21.64
N GLU A 10 -1.73 9.51 -22.67
CA GLU A 10 -2.23 10.61 -23.49
C GLU A 10 -3.58 10.23 -24.12
N GLY A 11 -4.58 11.10 -23.99
CA GLY A 11 -5.95 10.86 -24.46
C GLY A 11 -6.85 10.04 -23.53
N SER A 12 -6.34 9.54 -22.38
CA SER A 12 -7.18 8.90 -21.35
C SER A 12 -7.46 9.89 -20.21
N GLU A 13 -8.69 10.40 -20.12
CA GLU A 13 -9.09 11.30 -19.01
C GLU A 13 -8.85 10.65 -17.64
N THR A 14 -9.27 9.39 -17.49
CA THR A 14 -9.03 8.60 -16.26
C THR A 14 -7.54 8.40 -15.98
N GLY A 15 -6.73 8.12 -17.01
CA GLY A 15 -5.29 7.96 -16.87
C GLY A 15 -4.60 9.25 -16.43
N GLN A 16 -4.99 10.39 -17.00
CA GLN A 16 -4.47 11.71 -16.64
C GLN A 16 -4.85 12.11 -15.21
N LEU A 17 -6.10 11.85 -14.80
CA LEU A 17 -6.54 12.05 -13.42
C LEU A 17 -5.74 11.18 -12.44
N GLY A 18 -5.54 9.90 -12.78
CA GLY A 18 -4.72 8.99 -11.97
C GLY A 18 -3.27 9.47 -11.84
N LEU A 19 -2.68 9.96 -12.91
CA LEU A 19 -1.33 10.49 -12.91
C LEU A 19 -1.20 11.77 -12.06
N GLN A 20 -2.19 12.67 -12.14
CA GLN A 20 -2.25 13.84 -11.28
C GLN A 20 -2.36 13.46 -9.80
N ASN A 21 -3.25 12.52 -9.46
CA ASN A 21 -3.38 12.01 -8.09
C ASN A 21 -2.06 11.41 -7.57
N LEU A 22 -1.31 10.69 -8.42
CA LEU A 22 0.00 10.17 -8.06
C LEU A 22 1.01 11.31 -7.81
N ARG A 23 1.04 12.36 -8.63
CA ARG A 23 1.90 13.52 -8.40
C ARG A 23 1.59 14.19 -7.06
N ASP A 24 0.31 14.39 -6.76
CA ASP A 24 -0.13 15.00 -5.50
C ASP A 24 0.27 14.11 -4.31
N LEU A 25 0.13 12.80 -4.44
CA LEU A 25 0.60 11.84 -3.44
C LEU A 25 2.11 11.95 -3.19
N PHE A 26 2.94 11.98 -4.25
CA PHE A 26 4.40 12.11 -4.11
C PHE A 26 4.81 13.48 -3.54
N ALA A 27 4.09 14.55 -3.90
CA ALA A 27 4.29 15.86 -3.31
C ALA A 27 3.99 15.86 -1.81
N CYS A 28 2.91 15.20 -1.37
CA CYS A 28 2.57 15.03 0.04
C CYS A 28 3.60 14.18 0.78
N THR A 29 3.99 13.02 0.25
CA THR A 29 4.93 12.11 0.93
C THR A 29 6.32 12.72 1.10
N SER A 30 6.78 13.54 0.14
CA SER A 30 8.05 14.28 0.28
C SER A 30 8.06 15.25 1.47
N GLN A 31 6.88 15.71 1.92
CA GLN A 31 6.72 16.60 3.08
C GLN A 31 6.60 15.83 4.41
N CYS A 32 6.47 14.50 4.38
CA CYS A 32 6.32 13.67 5.58
C CYS A 32 7.66 13.35 6.28
N GLY A 33 8.80 13.80 5.75
CA GLY A 33 10.12 13.57 6.35
C GLY A 33 10.64 12.14 6.20
N TRP A 34 10.14 11.39 5.22
CA TRP A 34 10.59 10.03 4.95
C TRP A 34 11.94 10.06 4.20
N PRO A 35 12.86 9.12 4.48
CA PRO A 35 14.07 8.99 3.67
C PRO A 35 13.75 8.73 2.20
N ASP A 36 14.61 9.22 1.31
CA ASP A 36 14.51 8.97 -0.12
C ASP A 36 14.46 7.46 -0.42
N GLY A 37 13.64 7.10 -1.42
CA GLY A 37 13.48 5.70 -1.85
C GLY A 37 12.58 4.85 -0.95
N ARG A 38 11.97 5.39 0.12
CA ARG A 38 10.99 4.65 0.93
C ARG A 38 9.61 4.54 0.28
N VAL A 39 9.27 5.46 -0.62
CA VAL A 39 8.07 5.41 -1.45
C VAL A 39 8.51 5.35 -2.90
N VAL A 40 8.11 4.31 -3.61
CA VAL A 40 8.50 4.06 -5.00
C VAL A 40 7.23 3.80 -5.81
N LEU A 41 7.17 4.36 -7.02
CA LEU A 41 6.10 4.08 -7.96
C LEU A 41 6.36 2.74 -8.67
N ASP A 42 5.47 1.78 -8.47
CA ASP A 42 5.43 0.53 -9.21
C ASP A 42 4.10 0.39 -9.95
N VAL A 43 4.16 0.47 -11.28
CA VAL A 43 2.98 0.38 -12.16
C VAL A 43 2.57 -1.07 -12.43
N SER A 44 3.33 -2.06 -11.96
CA SER A 44 2.99 -3.48 -12.08
C SER A 44 2.02 -3.95 -10.99
N ILE A 45 1.79 -3.13 -9.95
CA ILE A 45 0.85 -3.44 -8.88
C ILE A 45 -0.57 -3.46 -9.46
N ALA A 46 -1.10 -4.67 -9.64
CA ALA A 46 -2.50 -4.94 -9.90
C ALA A 46 -3.03 -5.83 -8.79
N ARG A 47 -3.86 -5.28 -7.89
CA ARG A 47 -4.49 -6.07 -6.82
C ARG A 47 -5.68 -6.79 -7.42
N GLY A 48 -5.86 -8.06 -7.07
CA GLY A 48 -7.01 -8.87 -7.49
C GLY A 48 -8.34 -8.50 -6.81
N LEU A 49 -8.50 -7.25 -6.40
CA LEU A 49 -9.67 -6.73 -5.69
C LEU A 49 -10.22 -5.55 -6.50
N ASP A 50 -11.47 -5.66 -6.92
CA ASP A 50 -12.18 -4.73 -7.81
C ASP A 50 -12.69 -3.47 -7.10
N TYR A 51 -12.56 -3.39 -5.77
CA TYR A 51 -13.08 -2.26 -4.98
C TYR A 51 -12.15 -1.04 -4.91
N TYR A 52 -10.90 -1.14 -5.38
CA TYR A 52 -10.00 0.02 -5.38
C TYR A 52 -10.34 0.98 -6.53
N THR A 53 -10.41 2.25 -6.21
CA THR A 53 -10.85 3.33 -7.12
C THR A 53 -9.78 4.40 -7.34
N GLY A 54 -8.66 4.31 -6.62
CA GLY A 54 -7.57 5.26 -6.69
C GLY A 54 -6.23 4.62 -6.33
N THR A 55 -5.43 5.30 -5.51
CA THR A 55 -4.11 4.82 -5.09
C THR A 55 -4.18 3.45 -4.44
N ILE A 56 -3.23 2.60 -4.82
CA ILE A 56 -2.94 1.31 -4.18
C ILE A 56 -1.50 1.36 -3.68
N TYR A 57 -1.23 0.76 -2.53
CA TYR A 57 0.13 0.64 -2.01
C TYR A 57 0.36 -0.74 -1.38
N GLU A 58 1.62 -1.19 -1.49
CA GLU A 58 2.14 -2.39 -0.87
C GLU A 58 3.45 -2.06 -0.15
N THR A 59 3.74 -2.78 0.93
CA THR A 59 4.90 -2.55 1.79
C THR A 59 5.73 -3.82 1.87
N ILE A 60 6.95 -3.74 1.36
CA ILE A 60 7.91 -4.84 1.36
C ILE A 60 8.99 -4.53 2.40
N LEU A 61 9.42 -5.56 3.14
CA LEU A 61 10.54 -5.43 4.08
C LEU A 61 11.86 -5.48 3.30
N GLY A 62 12.67 -4.43 3.41
CA GLY A 62 13.96 -4.36 2.71
C GLY A 62 14.93 -5.48 3.08
N ASP A 63 14.93 -5.91 4.35
CA ASP A 63 15.78 -7.00 4.83
C ASP A 63 15.26 -8.39 4.40
N LEU A 64 13.97 -8.50 4.03
CA LEU A 64 13.29 -9.76 3.67
C LEU A 64 12.31 -9.55 2.51
N PRO A 65 12.78 -9.20 1.30
CA PRO A 65 11.89 -8.93 0.18
C PRO A 65 11.09 -10.18 -0.27
N GLY A 66 11.63 -11.37 -0.03
CA GLY A 66 11.01 -12.64 -0.39
C GLY A 66 9.79 -13.05 0.45
N ILE A 67 9.52 -12.37 1.57
CA ILE A 67 8.35 -12.68 2.42
C ILE A 67 7.04 -12.14 1.82
N GLY A 68 7.14 -11.30 0.79
CA GLY A 68 6.02 -10.60 0.17
C GLY A 68 5.56 -9.37 0.96
N SER A 69 4.43 -8.79 0.54
CA SER A 69 3.89 -7.60 1.19
C SER A 69 3.40 -7.90 2.61
N VAL A 70 3.86 -7.10 3.58
CA VAL A 70 3.47 -7.16 5.00
C VAL A 70 2.37 -6.17 5.36
N CYS A 71 2.19 -5.11 4.58
CA CYS A 71 1.12 -4.13 4.73
C CYS A 71 0.69 -3.66 3.35
N SER A 72 -0.60 -3.68 3.07
CA SER A 72 -1.13 -3.17 1.80
C SER A 72 -2.44 -2.45 2.03
N GLY A 73 -2.79 -1.56 1.10
CA GLY A 73 -4.00 -0.76 1.21
C GLY A 73 -4.25 0.06 -0.04
N GLY A 74 -5.20 0.98 0.08
CA GLY A 74 -5.55 1.88 -1.01
C GLY A 74 -6.83 2.66 -0.78
N ARG A 75 -7.21 3.44 -1.78
CA ARG A 75 -8.41 4.27 -1.81
C ARG A 75 -9.59 3.52 -2.45
N TYR A 76 -10.72 3.53 -1.78
CA TYR A 76 -11.97 2.87 -2.18
C TYR A 76 -13.14 3.82 -1.94
N ASP A 77 -13.71 4.35 -3.01
CA ASP A 77 -14.79 5.33 -2.90
C ASP A 77 -16.15 4.66 -2.75
N ASN A 78 -16.33 3.52 -3.40
CA ASN A 78 -17.64 2.90 -3.59
C ASN A 78 -17.89 1.69 -2.67
N LEU A 79 -16.92 1.29 -1.85
CA LEU A 79 -17.00 0.05 -1.06
C LEU A 79 -18.13 0.10 -0.03
N ALA A 80 -18.31 1.25 0.62
CA ALA A 80 -19.36 1.43 1.62
C ALA A 80 -20.77 1.50 1.00
N GLU A 81 -20.88 1.88 -0.28
CA GLU A 81 -22.16 2.05 -0.98
C GLU A 81 -22.94 0.72 -1.14
N LEU A 82 -22.25 -0.41 -0.97
CA LEU A 82 -22.88 -1.74 -0.88
C LEU A 82 -23.82 -1.87 0.33
N PHE A 83 -23.66 -1.02 1.35
CA PHE A 83 -24.37 -1.12 2.63
C PHE A 83 -25.05 0.20 3.04
N THR A 84 -24.82 1.30 2.34
CA THR A 84 -25.44 2.60 2.62
C THR A 84 -25.69 3.39 1.34
N ALA A 85 -26.75 4.21 1.32
CA ALA A 85 -27.01 5.14 0.23
C ALA A 85 -26.15 6.42 0.30
N GLN A 86 -25.39 6.60 1.38
CA GLN A 86 -24.50 7.75 1.53
C GLN A 86 -23.14 7.47 0.88
N PRO A 87 -22.61 8.37 0.04
CA PRO A 87 -21.26 8.23 -0.49
C PRO A 87 -20.24 8.42 0.65
N LEU A 88 -19.45 7.38 0.92
CA LEU A 88 -18.46 7.35 2.00
C LEU A 88 -17.09 6.92 1.46
N PRO A 89 -16.34 7.85 0.83
CA PRO A 89 -15.03 7.52 0.30
C PRO A 89 -14.02 7.25 1.41
N GLY A 90 -13.21 6.21 1.22
CA GLY A 90 -12.28 5.73 2.23
C GLY A 90 -10.87 5.51 1.69
N VAL A 91 -9.90 5.61 2.59
CA VAL A 91 -8.56 5.11 2.40
C VAL A 91 -8.19 4.28 3.62
N GLY A 92 -7.61 3.11 3.39
CA GLY A 92 -7.31 2.18 4.48
C GLY A 92 -6.17 1.23 4.12
N ALA A 93 -5.53 0.72 5.16
CA ALA A 93 -4.46 -0.25 5.10
C ALA A 93 -4.76 -1.44 6.01
N SER A 94 -4.20 -2.58 5.67
CA SER A 94 -4.21 -3.78 6.52
C SER A 94 -2.80 -4.31 6.71
N LEU A 95 -2.51 -4.73 7.93
CA LEU A 95 -1.24 -5.32 8.34
C LEU A 95 -1.38 -6.84 8.44
N GLY A 96 -0.56 -7.57 7.68
CA GLY A 96 -0.49 -9.03 7.73
C GLY A 96 0.30 -9.50 8.94
N LEU A 97 -0.37 -9.66 10.09
CA LEU A 97 0.29 -10.03 11.35
C LEU A 97 1.08 -11.34 11.26
N ASP A 98 0.55 -12.37 10.58
CA ASP A 98 1.26 -13.65 10.41
C ASP A 98 2.59 -13.47 9.68
N ARG A 99 2.59 -12.70 8.58
CA ARG A 99 3.83 -12.39 7.85
C ARG A 99 4.77 -11.51 8.65
N MET A 100 4.25 -10.55 9.40
CA MET A 100 5.07 -9.69 10.25
C MET A 100 5.74 -10.49 11.37
N LEU A 101 5.03 -11.43 11.99
CA LEU A 101 5.59 -12.34 12.99
C LEU A 101 6.67 -13.24 12.38
N ALA A 102 6.39 -13.87 11.23
CA ALA A 102 7.38 -14.67 10.51
C ALA A 102 8.64 -13.86 10.16
N ALA A 103 8.49 -12.61 9.71
CA ALA A 103 9.62 -11.72 9.46
C ALA A 103 10.42 -11.41 10.73
N LEU A 104 9.74 -11.16 11.85
CA LEU A 104 10.41 -10.89 13.13
C LEU A 104 11.17 -12.13 13.61
N GLU A 105 10.65 -13.34 13.42
CA GLU A 105 11.32 -14.58 13.78
C GLU A 105 12.57 -14.80 12.94
N GLU A 106 12.45 -14.65 11.62
CA GLU A 106 13.57 -14.79 10.67
C GLU A 106 14.68 -13.77 10.94
N LEU A 107 14.33 -12.54 11.31
CA LEU A 107 15.29 -11.50 11.68
C LEU A 107 15.83 -11.63 13.12
N GLY A 108 15.43 -12.67 13.87
CA GLY A 108 15.83 -12.87 15.26
C GLY A 108 15.36 -11.77 16.21
N ARG A 109 14.26 -11.08 15.87
CA ARG A 109 13.66 -9.96 16.62
C ARG A 109 12.48 -10.35 17.50
N THR A 110 12.15 -11.64 17.59
CA THR A 110 11.13 -12.12 18.53
C THR A 110 11.70 -12.33 19.93
N ARG A 111 10.99 -11.82 20.93
CA ARG A 111 11.31 -12.09 22.34
C ARG A 111 10.68 -13.41 22.73
N LYS A 112 11.48 -14.38 23.16
CA LYS A 112 10.97 -15.59 23.81
C LYS A 112 10.46 -15.21 25.20
N THR A 113 9.16 -15.35 25.43
CA THR A 113 8.55 -15.21 26.75
C THR A 113 8.34 -16.60 27.34
N SER A 114 8.80 -16.81 28.57
CA SER A 114 8.49 -18.01 29.36
C SER A 114 7.41 -17.67 30.36
N THR A 115 6.38 -18.50 30.45
CA THR A 115 5.43 -18.51 31.57
C THR A 115 5.90 -19.49 32.64
N PRO A 116 5.66 -19.20 33.94
CA PRO A 116 6.00 -20.13 35.02
C PRO A 116 5.17 -21.43 34.98
N ALA A 117 4.03 -21.41 34.31
CA ALA A 117 3.21 -22.59 34.09
C ALA A 117 3.93 -23.54 33.11
N PRO A 118 4.08 -24.83 33.46
CA PRO A 118 4.60 -25.82 32.52
C PRO A 118 3.63 -25.97 31.33
N VAL A 119 4.20 -26.01 30.12
CA VAL A 119 3.53 -26.35 28.85
C VAL A 119 3.42 -27.86 28.67
#